data_AF-A0A519ULA1-F1
#
_entry.id   AF-A0A519ULA1-F1
#
_cell.length_a   1.000
_cell.length_b   1.000
_cell.length_c   1.000
_cell.angle_alpha   90.00
_cell.angle_beta   90.00
_cell.angle_gamma   90.00
#
_symmetry.space_group_name_H-M   'P 1'
#
loop_
_entity.id
_entity.type
_entity.pdbx_description
1 polymer ?
#
loop_
_entity_poly.entity_id
_entity_poly.type
_entity_poly.pdbx_seq_one_letter_code
_entity_poly.pdbx_strand_id
1 'polypeptide(L)'
;MKKIKKLFLPILILCLITIVIIWVTNNHVKAKTESVIYTQINDVPKTKVAIIFGAGINGDKPSRYLKDRLDAGIALYKNNKVDKILLSGDNGRDEHDELTVMKLYCYENGVDTNEIYVDYAGFDSYSTMYRAKHIFKVDTAILVSQKYHLNRCVYIGDKLGVKSYGYSANRGVYP
;
A
#
# COMPACT_ATOMS: atom_id res chain seq x y z
N MET A 1 22.37 44.10 -3.59
CA MET A 1 20.96 44.17 -3.10
C MET A 1 19.91 44.21 -4.20
N LYS A 2 20.00 45.09 -5.23
CA LYS A 2 18.97 45.19 -6.30
C LYS A 2 18.81 43.94 -7.18
N LYS A 3 19.90 43.22 -7.51
CA LYS A 3 19.84 41.97 -8.30
C LYS A 3 19.18 40.81 -7.54
N ILE A 4 19.41 40.70 -6.23
CA ILE A 4 18.78 39.67 -5.37
C ILE A 4 17.26 39.89 -5.29
N LYS A 5 16.80 41.15 -5.19
CA LYS A 5 15.36 41.48 -5.24
C LYS A 5 14.70 41.17 -6.59
N LYS A 6 15.45 41.24 -7.71
CA LYS A 6 14.95 40.89 -9.05
C LYS A 6 14.80 39.38 -9.26
N LEU A 7 15.60 38.56 -8.57
CA LEU A 7 15.51 37.09 -8.64
C LEU A 7 14.49 36.51 -7.64
N PHE A 8 14.13 37.27 -6.60
CA PHE A 8 13.18 36.82 -5.59
C PHE A 8 11.78 36.52 -6.16
N LEU A 9 11.23 37.42 -6.98
CA LEU A 9 9.90 37.25 -7.55
C LEU A 9 9.76 36.02 -8.47
N PRO A 10 10.66 35.75 -9.45
CA PRO A 10 10.56 34.54 -10.25
C PRO A 10 10.76 33.25 -9.44
N ILE A 11 11.64 33.26 -8.43
CA ILE A 11 11.79 32.11 -7.51
C ILE A 11 10.49 31.87 -6.73
N LEU A 12 9.87 32.94 -6.20
CA LEU A 12 8.60 32.84 -5.48
C LEU A 12 7.49 32.27 -6.38
N ILE A 13 7.40 32.72 -7.64
CA ILE A 13 6.44 32.22 -8.63
C ILE A 13 6.71 30.73 -8.91
N LEU A 14 7.97 30.33 -9.11
CA LEU A 14 8.34 28.92 -9.35
C LEU A 14 7.97 28.03 -8.15
N CYS A 15 8.22 28.50 -6.92
CA CYS A 15 7.80 27.80 -5.71
C CYS A 15 6.28 27.65 -5.64
N LEU A 16 5.53 28.71 -5.95
CA LEU A 16 4.07 28.68 -5.97
C LEU A 16 3.53 27.69 -7.02
N ILE A 17 4.09 27.71 -8.22
CA ILE A 17 3.73 26.77 -9.31
C ILE A 17 3.98 25.32 -8.85
N THR A 18 5.13 25.04 -8.25
CA THR A 18 5.46 23.71 -7.74
C THR A 18 4.46 23.24 -6.69
N ILE A 19 4.08 24.12 -5.75
CA ILE A 19 3.06 23.81 -4.73
C ILE A 19 1.70 23.50 -5.37
N VAL A 20 1.29 24.31 -6.36
CA VAL A 20 0.04 24.10 -7.09
C VAL A 20 0.06 22.75 -7.83
N ILE A 21 1.17 22.39 -8.49
CA ILE A 21 1.31 21.10 -9.19
C ILE A 21 1.17 19.93 -8.22
N ILE A 22 1.85 19.97 -7.07
CA ILE A 22 1.76 18.94 -6.04
C ILE A 22 0.31 18.80 -5.54
N TRP A 23 -0.33 19.93 -5.25
CA TRP A 23 -1.71 19.96 -4.77
C TRP A 23 -2.70 19.39 -5.78
N VAL A 24 -2.62 19.82 -7.04
CA VAL A 24 -3.48 19.34 -8.13
C VAL A 24 -3.28 17.83 -8.35
N THR A 25 -2.03 17.36 -8.37
CA THR A 25 -1.71 15.94 -8.59
C THR A 25 -2.28 15.09 -7.47
N ASN A 26 -2.08 15.48 -6.21
CA ASN A 26 -2.60 14.75 -5.06
C ASN A 26 -4.13 14.68 -5.07
N ASN A 27 -4.80 15.80 -5.37
CA ASN A 27 -6.27 15.83 -5.46
C ASN A 27 -6.79 15.00 -6.63
N HIS A 28 -6.10 15.00 -7.77
CA HIS A 28 -6.47 14.18 -8.92
C HIS A 28 -6.42 12.67 -8.58
N VAL A 29 -5.36 12.23 -7.89
CA VAL A 29 -5.20 10.84 -7.46
C VAL A 29 -6.31 10.45 -6.47
N LYS A 30 -6.56 11.28 -5.46
CA LYS A 30 -7.62 11.03 -4.46
C LYS A 30 -9.00 10.96 -5.09
N ALA A 31 -9.36 11.93 -5.92
CA ALA A 31 -10.67 12.00 -6.57
C ALA A 31 -10.97 10.75 -7.42
N LYS A 32 -9.94 10.11 -7.99
CA LYS A 32 -10.09 8.88 -8.79
C LYS A 32 -10.17 7.58 -7.97
N THR A 33 -9.67 7.58 -6.73
CA THR A 33 -9.44 6.35 -5.98
C THR A 33 -10.24 6.25 -4.68
N GLU A 34 -10.74 7.35 -4.15
CA GLU A 34 -11.44 7.36 -2.86
C GLU A 34 -12.72 6.51 -2.86
N SER A 35 -13.44 6.44 -3.99
CA SER A 35 -14.68 5.65 -4.12
C SER A 35 -14.47 4.13 -4.06
N VAL A 36 -13.23 3.64 -4.20
CA VAL A 36 -12.89 2.21 -4.14
C VAL A 36 -12.05 1.86 -2.91
N ILE A 37 -11.91 2.78 -1.95
CA ILE A 37 -11.24 2.55 -0.67
C ILE A 37 -12.29 2.36 0.42
N TYR A 38 -12.33 1.16 1.00
CA TYR A 38 -13.30 0.73 1.99
C TYR A 38 -12.69 0.70 3.39
N THR A 39 -13.53 0.91 4.40
CA THR A 39 -13.18 0.79 5.82
C THR A 39 -13.95 -0.34 6.51
N GLN A 40 -15.14 -0.68 6.00
CA GLN A 40 -15.96 -1.77 6.53
C GLN A 40 -15.79 -3.00 5.65
N ILE A 41 -15.55 -4.15 6.28
CA ILE A 41 -15.29 -5.40 5.56
C ILE A 41 -16.47 -5.83 4.68
N ASN A 42 -17.70 -5.56 5.11
CA ASN A 42 -18.91 -5.97 4.40
C ASN A 42 -19.02 -5.30 3.03
N ASP A 43 -18.55 -4.06 2.91
CA ASP A 43 -18.62 -3.26 1.68
C ASP A 43 -17.52 -3.61 0.67
N VAL A 44 -16.44 -4.26 1.13
CA VAL A 44 -15.31 -4.65 0.27
C VAL A 44 -15.79 -5.72 -0.72
N PRO A 45 -15.61 -5.54 -2.04
CA PRO A 45 -15.90 -6.57 -3.03
C PRO A 45 -15.04 -7.81 -2.81
N LYS A 46 -15.57 -9.01 -3.09
CA LYS A 46 -14.77 -10.24 -3.05
C LYS A 46 -13.80 -10.29 -4.23
N THR A 47 -12.54 -10.66 -3.97
CA THR A 47 -11.51 -10.89 -4.99
C THR A 47 -10.75 -12.19 -4.69
N LYS A 48 -9.81 -12.60 -5.55
CA LYS A 48 -8.97 -13.79 -5.28
C LYS A 48 -7.81 -13.48 -4.34
N VAL A 49 -7.21 -12.28 -4.46
CA VAL A 49 -5.96 -11.94 -3.79
C VAL A 49 -6.12 -10.67 -2.96
N ALA A 50 -5.61 -10.68 -1.73
CA ALA A 50 -5.26 -9.48 -0.98
C ALA A 50 -3.74 -9.23 -1.11
N ILE A 51 -3.34 -7.99 -1.35
CA ILE A 51 -1.93 -7.57 -1.32
C ILE A 51 -1.70 -6.76 -0.05
N ILE A 52 -0.89 -7.29 0.88
CA ILE A 52 -0.53 -6.62 2.12
C ILE A 52 0.84 -5.97 1.94
N PHE A 53 0.87 -4.64 2.01
CA PHE A 53 2.09 -3.86 1.85
C PHE A 53 2.90 -3.83 3.14
N GLY A 54 4.22 -4.01 3.03
CA GLY A 54 5.17 -3.87 4.13
C GLY A 54 5.20 -2.48 4.79
N ALA A 55 5.53 -2.45 6.09
CA ALA A 55 5.53 -1.24 6.92
C ALA A 55 6.55 -1.29 8.07
N GLY A 56 7.58 -2.13 7.96
CA GLY A 56 8.64 -2.25 8.94
C GLY A 56 8.32 -3.14 10.13
N ILE A 57 9.39 -3.62 10.76
CA ILE A 57 9.37 -4.46 11.96
C ILE A 57 10.12 -3.77 13.11
N ASN A 58 9.83 -4.18 14.34
CA ASN A 58 10.52 -3.79 15.56
C ASN A 58 11.19 -5.04 16.15
N GLY A 59 12.45 -5.30 15.78
CA GLY A 59 13.06 -6.62 15.98
C GLY A 59 12.26 -7.69 15.22
N ASP A 60 11.93 -8.80 15.87
CA ASP A 60 11.22 -9.93 15.24
C ASP A 60 9.69 -9.79 15.26
N LYS A 61 9.17 -8.57 15.47
CA LYS A 61 7.72 -8.32 15.58
C LYS A 61 7.27 -7.26 14.57
N PRO A 62 6.04 -7.35 14.03
CA PRO A 62 5.50 -6.30 13.20
C PRO A 62 5.50 -4.95 13.93
N SER A 63 5.87 -3.87 13.22
CA SER A 63 5.60 -2.53 13.72
C SER A 63 4.09 -2.33 13.95
N ARG A 64 3.69 -1.29 14.68
CA ARG A 64 2.26 -0.95 14.84
C ARG A 64 1.56 -0.83 13.47
N TYR A 65 2.20 -0.17 12.51
CA TYR A 65 1.65 0.00 11.16
C TYR A 65 1.52 -1.33 10.44
N LEU A 66 2.52 -2.20 10.54
CA LEU A 66 2.53 -3.50 9.87
C LEU A 66 1.52 -4.45 10.47
N LYS A 67 1.43 -4.49 11.81
CA LYS A 67 0.44 -5.30 12.53
C LYS A 67 -0.98 -4.97 12.09
N ASP A 68 -1.32 -3.68 11.99
CA ASP A 68 -2.67 -3.27 11.58
C ASP A 68 -2.98 -3.71 10.14
N ARG A 69 -1.98 -3.67 9.24
CA ARG A 69 -2.14 -4.16 7.86
C ARG A 69 -2.31 -5.67 7.81
N LEU A 70 -1.52 -6.41 8.57
CA LEU A 70 -1.62 -7.86 8.67
C LEU A 70 -2.99 -8.26 9.22
N ASP A 71 -3.43 -7.64 10.32
CA ASP A 71 -4.75 -7.90 10.91
C ASP A 71 -5.89 -7.61 9.92
N ALA A 72 -5.80 -6.53 9.15
CA ALA A 72 -6.77 -6.19 8.13
C ALA A 72 -6.80 -7.22 6.99
N GLY A 73 -5.65 -7.68 6.51
CA GLY A 73 -5.56 -8.71 5.48
C GLY A 73 -6.04 -10.08 5.95
N ILE A 74 -5.71 -10.47 7.18
CA ILE A 74 -6.21 -11.70 7.83
C ILE A 74 -7.73 -11.64 7.97
N ALA A 75 -8.30 -10.48 8.33
CA ALA A 75 -9.74 -10.31 8.40
C ALA A 75 -10.41 -10.55 7.05
N LEU A 76 -9.85 -10.05 5.95
CA LEU A 76 -10.36 -10.30 4.59
C LEU A 76 -10.36 -11.81 4.27
N TYR A 77 -9.28 -12.51 4.59
CA TYR A 77 -9.17 -13.96 4.38
C TYR A 77 -10.23 -14.72 5.20
N LYS A 78 -10.31 -14.47 6.51
CA LYS A 78 -11.25 -15.15 7.42
C LYS A 78 -12.73 -14.90 7.08
N ASN A 79 -13.04 -13.76 6.46
CA ASN A 79 -14.40 -13.42 6.03
C ASN A 79 -14.66 -13.79 4.56
N ASN A 80 -13.85 -14.65 3.95
CA ASN A 80 -14.01 -15.13 2.58
C ASN A 80 -14.06 -14.00 1.52
N LYS A 81 -13.42 -12.85 1.81
CA LYS A 81 -13.29 -11.73 0.87
C LYS A 81 -12.12 -11.94 -0.09
N VAL A 82 -11.13 -12.75 0.31
CA VAL A 82 -10.03 -13.22 -0.53
C VAL A 82 -9.75 -14.69 -0.30
N ASP A 83 -9.19 -15.34 -1.31
CA ASP A 83 -8.75 -16.74 -1.23
C ASP A 83 -7.26 -16.80 -0.83
N LYS A 84 -6.46 -15.81 -1.27
CA LYS A 84 -5.00 -15.77 -1.14
C LYS A 84 -4.50 -14.45 -0.60
N ILE A 85 -3.37 -14.50 0.10
CA ILE A 85 -2.63 -13.32 0.58
C ILE A 85 -1.28 -13.26 -0.15
N LEU A 86 -0.98 -12.11 -0.75
CA LEU A 86 0.34 -11.75 -1.24
C LEU A 86 0.97 -10.72 -0.29
N LEU A 87 2.03 -11.11 0.40
CA LEU A 87 2.84 -10.23 1.24
C LEU A 87 3.93 -9.61 0.36
N SER A 88 3.99 -8.28 0.26
CA SER A 88 4.99 -7.60 -0.57
C SER A 88 5.72 -6.53 0.22
N GLY A 89 7.05 -6.59 0.18
CA GLY A 89 7.94 -5.70 0.91
C GLY A 89 9.37 -5.77 0.38
N ASP A 90 10.23 -4.95 0.98
CA ASP A 90 11.67 -4.91 0.71
C ASP A 90 12.40 -5.93 1.59
N ASN A 91 13.26 -6.75 0.99
CA ASN A 91 14.18 -7.65 1.70
C ASN A 91 15.66 -7.37 1.34
N GLY A 92 15.97 -6.15 0.90
CA GLY A 92 17.28 -5.73 0.40
C GLY A 92 18.33 -5.47 1.48
N ARG A 93 18.04 -5.74 2.76
CA ARG A 93 18.99 -5.63 3.87
C ARG A 93 18.92 -6.88 4.75
N ASP A 94 20.08 -7.53 4.93
CA ASP A 94 20.22 -8.81 5.64
C ASP A 94 19.79 -8.77 7.12
N GLU A 95 19.66 -7.59 7.72
CA GLU A 95 19.47 -7.46 9.17
C GLU A 95 18.00 -7.53 9.63
N HIS A 96 17.00 -7.54 8.73
CA HIS A 96 15.58 -7.54 9.12
C HIS A 96 14.69 -8.22 8.06
N ASP A 97 14.44 -9.53 8.21
CA ASP A 97 13.53 -10.29 7.32
C ASP A 97 12.04 -9.99 7.64
N GLU A 98 11.59 -8.82 7.21
CA GLU A 98 10.21 -8.35 7.40
C GLU A 98 9.19 -9.36 6.85
N LEU A 99 9.48 -10.01 5.73
CA LEU A 99 8.54 -10.90 5.05
C LEU A 99 8.39 -12.23 5.78
N THR A 100 9.45 -12.76 6.38
CA THR A 100 9.34 -13.91 7.29
C THR A 100 8.50 -13.57 8.51
N VAL A 101 8.67 -12.39 9.11
CA VAL A 101 7.83 -11.92 10.23
C VAL A 101 6.35 -11.81 9.80
N MET A 102 6.08 -11.24 8.63
CA MET A 102 4.72 -11.14 8.09
C MET A 102 4.08 -12.52 7.86
N LYS A 103 4.84 -13.44 7.23
CA LYS A 103 4.36 -14.79 6.92
C LYS A 103 4.06 -15.58 8.20
N LEU A 104 4.97 -15.53 9.17
CA LEU A 104 4.79 -16.16 10.47
C LEU A 104 3.57 -15.58 11.20
N TYR A 105 3.43 -14.26 11.22
CA TYR A 105 2.28 -13.60 11.86
C TYR A 105 0.94 -14.03 11.23
N CYS A 106 0.85 -14.10 9.89
CA CYS A 106 -0.35 -14.60 9.22
C CYS A 106 -0.66 -16.05 9.56
N TYR A 107 0.36 -16.92 9.57
CA TYR A 107 0.24 -18.33 9.93
C TYR A 107 -0.26 -18.51 11.37
N GLU A 108 0.39 -17.85 12.34
CA GLU A 108 0.01 -17.90 13.77
C GLU A 108 -1.41 -17.39 14.02
N ASN A 109 -1.91 -16.52 13.13
CA ASN A 109 -3.27 -16.00 13.19
C ASN A 109 -4.28 -16.79 12.32
N GLY A 110 -3.93 -17.99 11.85
CA GLY A 110 -4.86 -18.94 11.25
C GLY A 110 -5.07 -18.78 9.75
N VAL A 111 -4.10 -18.21 9.02
CA VAL A 111 -4.06 -18.28 7.55
C VAL A 111 -3.26 -19.52 7.14
N ASP A 112 -3.79 -20.31 6.21
CA ASP A 112 -3.07 -21.47 5.66
C ASP A 112 -1.82 -21.00 4.92
N THR A 113 -0.66 -21.62 5.21
CA THR A 113 0.61 -21.26 4.57
C THR A 113 0.62 -21.51 3.07
N ASN A 114 -0.23 -22.41 2.56
CA ASN A 114 -0.40 -22.64 1.12
C ASN A 114 -1.10 -21.49 0.39
N GLU A 115 -1.83 -20.66 1.14
CA GLU A 115 -2.55 -19.49 0.62
C GLU A 115 -1.76 -18.18 0.83
N ILE A 116 -0.55 -18.25 1.39
CA ILE A 116 0.35 -17.11 1.59
C ILE A 116 1.49 -17.14 0.57
N TYR A 117 1.57 -16.09 -0.23
CA TYR A 117 2.62 -15.84 -1.21
C TYR A 117 3.46 -14.65 -0.75
N VAL A 118 4.76 -14.68 -1.07
CA VAL A 118 5.71 -13.67 -0.61
C VAL A 118 6.45 -13.05 -1.79
N ASP A 119 6.50 -11.73 -1.82
CA ASP A 119 7.21 -10.92 -2.80
C ASP A 119 8.34 -10.12 -2.13
N TYR A 120 9.57 -10.59 -2.33
CA TYR A 120 10.81 -10.05 -1.74
C TYR A 120 11.38 -8.80 -2.43
N ALA A 121 10.73 -8.31 -3.50
CA ALA A 121 11.21 -7.14 -4.25
C ALA A 121 10.11 -6.08 -4.42
N GLY A 122 9.26 -5.95 -3.40
CA GLY A 122 8.26 -4.89 -3.26
C GLY A 122 8.86 -3.62 -2.65
N PHE A 123 9.90 -3.06 -3.26
CA PHE A 123 10.67 -1.92 -2.73
C PHE A 123 9.84 -0.64 -2.54
N ASP A 124 8.83 -0.45 -3.38
CA ASP A 124 7.91 0.67 -3.32
C ASP A 124 6.53 0.26 -3.89
N SER A 125 5.55 1.16 -3.80
CA SER A 125 4.20 0.90 -4.31
C SER A 125 4.18 0.52 -5.80
N TYR A 126 5.12 1.07 -6.60
CA TYR A 126 5.21 0.75 -8.03
C TYR A 126 5.72 -0.67 -8.25
N SER A 127 6.81 -1.02 -7.57
CA SER A 127 7.45 -2.33 -7.63
C SER A 127 6.48 -3.42 -7.20
N THR A 128 5.78 -3.24 -6.07
CA THR A 128 4.72 -4.16 -5.62
C THR A 128 3.66 -4.36 -6.69
N MET A 129 3.09 -3.28 -7.26
CA MET A 129 2.00 -3.41 -8.22
C MET A 129 2.46 -3.97 -9.57
N TYR A 130 3.64 -3.57 -10.04
CA TYR A 130 4.24 -4.10 -11.27
C TYR A 130 4.48 -5.60 -11.15
N ARG A 131 5.06 -6.03 -10.03
CA ARG A 131 5.36 -7.45 -9.78
C ARG A 131 4.09 -8.25 -9.56
N ALA A 132 3.10 -7.70 -8.86
CA ALA A 132 1.77 -8.31 -8.74
C ALA A 132 1.19 -8.63 -10.13
N LYS A 133 1.25 -7.68 -11.07
CA LYS A 133 0.77 -7.90 -12.45
C LYS A 133 1.63 -8.89 -13.22
N HIS A 134 2.94 -8.67 -13.28
CA HIS A 134 3.81 -9.32 -14.26
C HIS A 134 4.42 -10.63 -13.78
N ILE A 135 4.60 -10.80 -12.47
CA ILE A 135 5.20 -12.00 -11.86
C ILE A 135 4.11 -12.87 -11.26
N PHE A 136 3.27 -12.30 -10.39
CA PHE A 136 2.21 -13.05 -9.70
C PHE A 136 0.91 -13.17 -10.50
N LYS A 137 0.85 -12.54 -11.69
CA LYS A 137 -0.31 -12.59 -12.62
C LYS A 137 -1.63 -12.20 -11.95
N VAL A 138 -1.58 -11.20 -11.08
CA VAL A 138 -2.74 -10.65 -10.38
C VAL A 138 -3.44 -9.63 -11.27
N ASP A 139 -4.68 -9.92 -11.67
CA ASP A 139 -5.51 -8.99 -12.45
C ASP A 139 -6.46 -8.15 -11.59
N THR A 140 -6.81 -8.63 -10.40
CA THR A 140 -7.69 -7.93 -9.46
C THR A 140 -7.28 -8.23 -8.03
N ALA A 141 -7.16 -7.19 -7.20
CA ALA A 141 -6.70 -7.33 -5.82
C ALA A 141 -7.38 -6.35 -4.85
N ILE A 142 -7.48 -6.77 -3.59
CA ILE A 142 -7.70 -5.86 -2.47
C ILE A 142 -6.34 -5.47 -1.89
N LEU A 143 -6.00 -4.19 -1.98
CA LEU A 143 -4.79 -3.58 -1.48
C LEU A 143 -4.99 -3.21 0.00
N VAL A 144 -4.12 -3.72 0.88
CA VAL A 144 -4.23 -3.53 2.33
C VAL A 144 -3.10 -2.63 2.82
N SER A 145 -3.48 -1.44 3.29
CA SER A 145 -2.54 -0.44 3.81
C SER A 145 -3.27 0.64 4.64
N GLN A 146 -2.53 1.60 5.20
CA GLN A 146 -3.17 2.78 5.79
C GLN A 146 -3.87 3.64 4.72
N LYS A 147 -4.97 4.32 5.08
CA LYS A 147 -5.81 5.10 4.14
C LYS A 147 -5.02 6.13 3.33
N TYR A 148 -4.06 6.82 3.95
CA TYR A 148 -3.23 7.81 3.25
C TYR A 148 -2.36 7.16 2.16
N HIS A 149 -1.97 5.90 2.34
CA HIS A 149 -1.14 5.14 1.41
C HIS A 149 -1.96 4.53 0.26
N LEU A 150 -3.22 4.15 0.53
CA LEU A 150 -4.04 3.41 -0.43
C LEU A 150 -4.33 4.18 -1.73
N ASN A 151 -4.55 5.49 -1.67
CA ASN A 151 -4.85 6.29 -2.87
C ASN A 151 -3.76 6.12 -3.95
N ARG A 152 -2.47 6.18 -3.56
CA ARG A 152 -1.39 5.97 -4.52
C ARG A 152 -1.28 4.53 -5.01
N CYS A 153 -1.48 3.55 -4.12
CA CYS A 153 -1.40 2.14 -4.50
C CYS A 153 -2.50 1.75 -5.50
N VAL A 154 -3.74 2.17 -5.25
CA VAL A 154 -4.88 1.94 -6.15
C VAL A 154 -4.62 2.61 -7.50
N TYR A 155 -4.21 3.88 -7.50
CA TYR A 155 -3.93 4.61 -8.74
C TYR A 155 -2.86 3.92 -9.59
N ILE A 156 -1.75 3.50 -8.96
CA ILE A 156 -0.67 2.78 -9.64
C ILE A 156 -1.16 1.42 -10.16
N GLY A 157 -1.91 0.68 -9.34
CA GLY A 157 -2.51 -0.60 -9.73
C GLY A 157 -3.36 -0.49 -10.98
N ASP A 158 -4.29 0.47 -11.00
CA ASP A 158 -5.17 0.71 -12.14
C ASP A 158 -4.37 1.08 -13.40
N LYS A 159 -3.28 1.85 -13.27
CA LYS A 159 -2.39 2.20 -14.39
C LYS A 159 -1.59 1.03 -14.91
N LEU A 160 -1.27 0.05 -14.06
CA LEU A 160 -0.58 -1.18 -14.43
C LEU A 160 -1.53 -2.31 -14.84
N GLY A 161 -2.84 -2.04 -14.90
CA GLY A 161 -3.84 -3.02 -15.32
C GLY A 161 -4.17 -4.07 -14.25
N VAL A 162 -4.00 -3.71 -12.98
CA VAL A 162 -4.50 -4.46 -11.81
C VAL A 162 -5.72 -3.72 -11.26
N LYS A 163 -6.92 -4.28 -11.44
CA LYS A 163 -8.14 -3.71 -10.88
C LYS A 163 -8.04 -3.70 -9.35
N SER A 164 -7.99 -2.52 -8.76
CA SER A 164 -7.59 -2.37 -7.36
C SER A 164 -8.72 -1.86 -6.47
N TYR A 165 -8.95 -2.54 -5.35
CA TYR A 165 -9.79 -2.05 -4.26
C TYR A 165 -8.91 -1.77 -3.05
N GLY A 166 -9.14 -0.69 -2.32
CA GLY A 166 -8.42 -0.42 -1.08
C GLY A 166 -9.18 -0.94 0.14
N TYR A 167 -8.49 -1.58 1.08
CA TYR A 167 -9.02 -1.85 2.42
C TYR A 167 -8.15 -1.18 3.47
N SER A 168 -8.73 -0.18 4.14
CA SER A 168 -8.04 0.66 5.09
C SER A 168 -7.73 -0.10 6.37
N ALA A 169 -6.43 -0.23 6.67
CA ALA A 169 -5.93 -0.77 7.93
C ALA A 169 -5.94 0.25 9.08
N ASN A 170 -6.54 1.44 8.92
CA ASN A 170 -6.50 2.46 9.95
C ASN A 170 -7.25 2.04 11.23
N ARG A 171 -6.53 1.91 12.35
CA ARG A 171 -7.06 1.65 13.70
C ARG A 171 -6.73 2.76 14.71
N GLY A 172 -6.32 3.92 14.23
CA GLY A 172 -6.02 5.10 15.04
C GLY A 172 -5.38 6.19 14.20
N VAL A 173 -4.73 7.14 14.88
CA VAL A 173 -3.96 8.19 14.21
C VAL A 173 -2.59 7.63 13.82
N TYR A 174 -2.23 7.85 12.56
CA TYR A 174 -0.92 7.57 12.01
C TYR A 174 -0.31 8.92 11.63
N PRO A 175 0.77 9.36 12.31
CA PRO A 175 1.55 10.52 11.87
C PRO A 175 2.21 10.27 10.51
#